data_AF-A0A0K0E353-F1
#
_entry.id   AF-A0A0K0E353-F1
#
_cell.length_a   1.000
_cell.length_b   1.000
_cell.length_c   1.000
_cell.angle_alpha   90.00
_cell.angle_beta   90.00
_cell.angle_gamma   90.00
#
_symmetry.space_group_name_H-M   'P 1'
#
loop_
_entity.id
_entity.type
_entity.pdbx_description
1 polymer ?
#
loop_
_entity_poly.entity_id
_entity_poly.type
_entity_poly.pdbx_seq_one_letter_code
_entity_poly.pdbx_strand_id
1 'polypeptide(L)'
;MNIALTYTSDNTNIDEFTLSCKGLLNTPNFHKKSVVLKDFPDEIKIYERTGDMLSESEAWRKTEWSQMQWALRGKVQNILFK
;
A
#
# COMPACT_ATOMS: atom_id res chain seq x y z
N MET A 1 14.45 -4.85 8.50
CA MET A 1 13.11 -5.46 8.44
C MET A 1 12.75 -5.62 6.97
N ASN A 2 12.36 -6.82 6.54
CA ASN A 2 12.13 -7.10 5.12
C ASN A 2 10.65 -6.93 4.78
N ILE A 3 10.37 -6.22 3.69
CA ILE A 3 9.01 -5.99 3.17
C ILE A 3 8.79 -6.89 1.95
N ALA A 4 7.58 -7.43 1.81
CA ALA A 4 7.09 -8.02 0.57
C ALA A 4 6.18 -7.01 -0.12
N LEU A 5 6.28 -6.95 -1.45
CA LEU A 5 5.39 -6.20 -2.31
C LEU A 5 4.59 -7.19 -3.15
N THR A 6 3.27 -7.11 -3.06
CA THR A 6 2.36 -7.81 -3.96
C THR A 6 1.72 -6.78 -4.88
N TYR A 7 1.61 -7.13 -6.16
CA TYR A 7 0.92 -6.32 -7.16
C TYR A 7 -0.26 -7.11 -7.71
N THR A 8 -1.40 -6.44 -7.81
CA THR A 8 -2.60 -6.98 -8.44
C THR A 8 -3.14 -5.92 -9.38
N SER A 9 -3.43 -6.30 -10.62
CA SER A 9 -4.15 -5.47 -11.58
C SER A 9 -5.43 -6.20 -11.96
N ASP A 10 -6.56 -5.52 -11.88
CA ASP A 10 -7.84 -6.07 -12.31
C ASP A 10 -8.31 -5.43 -13.64
N ASN A 11 -9.37 -6.00 -14.23
CA ASN A 11 -9.94 -5.48 -15.48
C ASN A 11 -10.57 -4.08 -15.33
N THR A 12 -10.54 -3.47 -14.15
CA THR A 12 -11.06 -2.12 -13.90
C THR A 12 -9.99 -1.03 -14.05
N ASN A 13 -8.77 -1.41 -14.48
CA ASN A 13 -7.60 -0.52 -14.60
C ASN A 13 -7.23 0.13 -13.26
N ILE A 14 -7.49 -0.56 -12.15
CA ILE A 14 -7.05 -0.14 -10.82
C ILE A 14 -5.87 -1.04 -10.46
N ASP A 15 -4.71 -0.43 -10.35
CA ASP A 15 -3.51 -1.12 -9.89
C ASP A 15 -3.46 -1.09 -8.36
N GLU A 16 -3.38 -2.27 -7.74
CA GLU A 16 -3.25 -2.44 -6.30
C GLU A 16 -1.83 -2.89 -5.94
N PHE A 17 -1.15 -2.10 -5.11
CA PHE A 17 0.14 -2.46 -4.51
C PHE A 17 -0.06 -2.70 -3.02
N THR A 18 0.16 -3.93 -2.57
CA THR A 18 0.13 -4.26 -1.15
C THR A 18 1.54 -4.44 -0.60
N LEU A 19 1.91 -3.66 0.40
CA LEU A 19 3.15 -3.80 1.14
C LEU A 19 2.87 -4.43 2.50
N SER A 20 3.54 -5.54 2.79
CA SER A 20 3.43 -6.23 4.06
C SER A 20 4.80 -6.59 4.62
N CYS A 21 4.87 -6.93 5.90
CA CYS A 21 6.05 -7.61 6.44
C CYS A 21 6.25 -8.95 5.71
N LYS A 22 7.52 -9.37 5.53
CA LYS A 22 7.79 -10.75 5.14
C LYS A 22 7.46 -11.70 6.28
N GLY A 23 6.77 -12.79 5.96
CA GLY A 23 6.55 -13.94 6.83
C GLY A 23 7.65 -14.98 6.68
N LEU A 24 7.32 -16.20 7.11
CA LEU A 24 8.15 -17.38 6.86
C LEU A 24 8.39 -17.55 5.35
N LEU A 25 9.58 -18.00 4.96
CA LEU A 25 9.94 -18.26 3.56
C LEU A 25 9.87 -17.02 2.63
N ASN A 26 10.04 -15.82 3.17
CA ASN A 26 10.02 -14.56 2.42
C ASN A 26 8.68 -14.22 1.73
N THR A 27 7.58 -14.89 2.09
CA THR A 27 6.25 -14.60 1.54
C THR A 27 5.61 -13.37 2.21
N PRO A 28 4.64 -12.70 1.56
CA PRO A 28 3.83 -11.67 2.20
C PRO A 28 3.10 -12.22 3.44
N ASN A 29 3.17 -11.51 4.57
CA ASN A 29 2.42 -11.85 5.78
C ASN A 29 1.23 -10.90 5.97
N PHE A 30 0.05 -11.33 5.54
CA PHE A 30 -1.21 -10.57 5.67
C PHE A 30 -1.89 -10.70 7.05
N HIS A 31 -1.38 -11.55 7.95
CA HIS A 31 -1.86 -11.60 9.34
C HIS A 31 -1.38 -10.40 10.17
N LYS A 32 -0.36 -9.69 9.69
CA LYS A 32 0.10 -8.42 10.25
C LYS A 32 -0.44 -7.26 9.44
N LYS A 33 -0.28 -6.04 9.97
CA LYS A 33 -0.62 -4.81 9.26
C LYS A 33 0.05 -4.78 7.88
N SER A 34 -0.71 -4.33 6.89
CA SER A 34 -0.22 -4.07 5.54
C SER A 34 -0.77 -2.75 5.02
N VAL A 35 -0.03 -2.16 4.09
CA VAL A 35 -0.42 -0.93 3.39
C VAL A 35 -0.89 -1.35 2.02
N VAL A 36 -2.10 -0.93 1.66
CA VAL A 36 -2.65 -1.15 0.33
C VAL A 36 -2.74 0.20 -0.38
N LEU A 37 -2.10 0.31 -1.52
CA LEU A 37 -2.14 1.47 -2.39
C LEU A 37 -3.00 1.09 -3.58
N LYS A 38 -4.05 1.86 -3.85
CA LYS A 38 -4.85 1.71 -5.05
C LYS A 38 -4.62 2.91 -5.95
N ASP A 39 -4.17 2.64 -7.15
CA ASP A 39 -3.94 3.63 -8.18
C ASP A 39 -5.19 3.75 -9.05
N PHE A 40 -5.89 4.88 -8.91
CA PHE A 40 -7.02 5.26 -9.76
C PHE A 40 -6.54 6.28 -10.80
N PRO A 41 -7.27 6.51 -11.90
CA PRO A 41 -6.84 7.44 -12.94
C PRO A 41 -6.36 8.81 -12.43
N ASP A 42 -7.10 9.43 -11.49
CA ASP A 42 -6.85 10.79 -11.02
C ASP A 42 -6.30 10.88 -9.58
N GLU A 43 -6.29 9.76 -8.85
CA GLU A 43 -5.91 9.75 -7.43
C GLU A 43 -5.27 8.43 -7.01
N ILE A 44 -4.49 8.49 -5.94
CA ILE A 44 -4.02 7.31 -5.22
C ILE A 44 -4.69 7.27 -3.87
N LYS A 45 -5.28 6.13 -3.53
CA LYS A 45 -5.84 5.89 -2.19
C LYS A 45 -4.97 4.92 -1.42
N ILE A 46 -4.80 5.22 -0.15
CA ILE A 46 -3.98 4.47 0.79
C ILE A 46 -4.89 3.90 1.84
N TYR A 47 -4.78 2.60 2.04
CA TYR A 47 -5.52 1.86 3.04
C TYR A 47 -4.55 1.18 4.01
N GLU A 48 -4.98 1.10 5.25
CA GLU A 48 -4.41 0.19 6.24
C GLU A 48 -5.26 -1.08 6.26
N ARG A 49 -4.62 -2.23 6.08
CA ARG A 49 -5.25 -3.54 6.23
C ARG A 49 -4.75 -4.21 7.51
N THR A 50 -5.68 -4.54 8.40
CA THR A 50 -5.41 -5.26 9.65
C THR A 50 -6.33 -6.46 9.73
N GLY A 51 -5.80 -7.66 9.45
CA GLY A 51 -6.63 -8.86 9.25
C GLY A 51 -7.58 -8.66 8.07
N ASP A 52 -8.87 -8.88 8.28
CA ASP A 52 -9.91 -8.73 7.26
C ASP A 52 -10.46 -7.29 7.16
N MET A 53 -10.05 -6.39 8.06
CA MET A 53 -10.47 -4.98 8.00
C MET A 53 -9.56 -4.18 7.07
N LEU A 54 -10.19 -3.44 6.16
CA LEU A 54 -9.55 -2.45 5.29
C LEU A 54 -10.12 -1.07 5.62
N SER A 55 -9.28 -0.17 6.13
CA SER A 55 -9.67 1.20 6.45
C SER A 55 -8.92 2.18 5.55
N GLU A 56 -9.64 3.12 4.94
CA GLU A 56 -9.02 4.21 4.20
C GLU A 56 -8.26 5.12 5.15
N SER A 57 -6.99 5.36 4.85
CA SER A 57 -6.12 6.25 5.61
C SER A 57 -6.02 7.62 4.96
N GLU A 58 -5.82 7.66 3.63
CA GLU A 58 -5.57 8.89 2.91
C GLU A 58 -5.86 8.74 1.41
N ALA A 59 -6.16 9.85 0.74
CA ALA A 59 -6.30 9.92 -0.72
C ALA A 59 -5.54 11.13 -1.25
N TRP A 60 -4.77 10.94 -2.33
CA TRP A 60 -3.97 11.97 -2.98
C TRP A 60 -4.39 12.13 -4.42
N ARG A 61 -4.75 13.34 -4.85
CA ARG A 61 -4.86 13.62 -6.28
C ARG A 61 -3.48 13.60 -6.93
N LYS A 62 -3.41 13.06 -8.14
CA LYS A 62 -2.19 13.06 -8.96
C LYS A 62 -1.95 14.45 -9.54
N THR A 63 -1.52 15.39 -8.72
CA THR A 63 -1.20 16.76 -9.15
C THR A 63 0.30 16.96 -9.40
N GLU A 64 1.19 16.27 -8.67
CA GLU A 64 2.65 16.27 -8.91
C GLU A 64 3.33 14.92 -8.56
N TRP A 65 4.02 14.31 -9.53
CA TRP A 65 4.63 12.99 -9.39
C TRP A 65 5.77 12.91 -8.35
N SER A 66 6.54 13.99 -8.21
CA SER A 66 7.66 14.10 -7.27
C SER A 66 7.22 14.09 -5.80
N GLN A 67 6.12 14.78 -5.49
CA GLN A 67 5.53 14.79 -4.15
C GLN A 67 4.93 13.42 -3.79
N MET A 68 4.36 12.76 -4.79
CA MET A 68 3.74 11.43 -4.64
C MET A 68 4.75 10.36 -4.19
N GLN A 69 5.96 10.33 -4.77
CA GLN A 69 7.00 9.35 -4.41
C GLN A 69 7.50 9.51 -2.96
N TRP A 70 7.68 10.75 -2.51
CA TRP A 70 8.12 11.04 -1.14
C TRP A 70 7.04 10.70 -0.11
N ALA A 71 5.79 11.08 -0.39
CA ALA A 71 4.67 10.80 0.48
C ALA A 71 4.43 9.28 0.63
N LEU A 72 4.48 8.54 -0.49
CA LEU A 72 4.37 7.07 -0.49
C LEU A 72 5.43 6.43 0.41
N ARG A 73 6.70 6.81 0.23
CA ARG A 73 7.82 6.25 1.00
C ARG A 73 7.64 6.50 2.50
N GLY A 74 7.35 7.73 2.90
CA GLY A 74 7.20 8.10 4.31
C GLY A 74 6.02 7.39 4.98
N LYS A 75 4.90 7.23 4.27
CA LYS A 75 3.68 6.60 4.81
C LYS A 75 3.78 5.10 4.91
N VAL A 76 4.32 4.45 3.89
CA VAL A 76 4.64 3.02 3.93
C VAL A 76 5.53 2.72 5.12
N GLN A 77 6.55 3.55 5.35
CA GLN A 77 7.42 3.39 6.51
C GLN A 77 6.65 3.60 7.84
N ASN A 78 5.84 4.65 7.94
CA ASN A 78 5.10 4.95 9.17
C ASN A 78 4.07 3.88 9.54
N ILE A 79 3.35 3.30 8.57
CA ILE A 79 2.33 2.27 8.85
C ILE A 79 2.96 0.90 9.14
N LEU A 80 4.06 0.55 8.48
CA LEU A 80 4.71 -0.74 8.66
C LEU A 80 5.67 -0.77 9.87
N PHE A 81 6.16 0.39 10.33
CA PHE A 81 7.21 0.48 11.34
C PHE A 81 6.83 1.28 12.60
N LYS A 82 5.59 1.77 12.74
CA LYS A 82 5.00 2.15 14.04
C LYS A 82 4.22 0.98 14.64
#